data_AF-A0A8D2IXT9-F1
#
_entry.id   AF-A0A8D2IXT9-F1
#
_cell.length_a   1.000
_cell.length_b   1.000
_cell.length_c   1.000
_cell.angle_alpha   90.00
_cell.angle_beta   90.00
_cell.angle_gamma   90.00
#
_symmetry.space_group_name_H-M   'P 1'
#
loop_
_entity.id
_entity.type
_entity.pdbx_description
1 polymer ?
#
loop_
_entity_poly.entity_id
_entity_poly.type
_entity_poly.pdbx_seq_one_letter_code
_entity_poly.pdbx_strand_id
1 'polypeptide(L)'
;MVSWSHLVLPVSTAANWGRTPVVTSEVVCRKSLHTFRAEGGNRLSAKPGGTAAAAAAIMCDFTEDQTAEFKEAFQLFDRTGDGKILYSQCGDVMRALGQNPTNAEVMKVLGNPKSDEMNTKTLSFEQFLPMMQTIAKNKDQGCFEDYVEGLRVFDKEGNGTVMGAEIRHVLVTLGEKMTEEEVEMLVAGHEDSNGCINYEELVRMVLSG
;
A
#
# COMPACT_ATOMS: atom_id res chain seq x y z
N MET A 1 -18.81 -3.57 18.82
CA MET A 1 -18.07 -2.40 18.31
C MET A 1 -16.89 -2.94 17.52
N VAL A 2 -17.11 -3.19 16.23
CA VAL A 2 -16.03 -3.60 15.31
C VAL A 2 -15.21 -2.35 14.96
N SER A 3 -13.89 -2.47 15.04
CA SER A 3 -12.94 -1.37 14.89
C SER A 3 -12.65 -1.13 13.40
N TRP A 4 -13.03 0.03 12.88
CA TRP A 4 -12.95 0.41 11.46
C TRP A 4 -11.57 0.98 11.08
N SER A 5 -10.49 0.22 11.29
CA SER A 5 -9.11 0.73 11.11
C SER A 5 -8.36 0.20 9.90
N HIS A 6 -8.97 -0.65 9.05
CA HIS A 6 -8.29 -1.24 7.89
C HIS A 6 -9.15 -1.16 6.63
N LEU A 7 -9.20 0.02 6.01
CA LEU A 7 -9.65 0.15 4.62
C LEU A 7 -8.74 1.16 3.92
N VAL A 8 -7.70 0.65 3.27
CA VAL A 8 -6.85 1.42 2.35
C VAL A 8 -6.88 0.65 1.04
N LEU A 9 -7.58 1.23 0.07
CA LEU A 9 -7.77 0.66 -1.27
C LEU A 9 -6.68 1.25 -2.20
N PRO A 10 -6.09 0.45 -3.11
CA PRO A 10 -5.11 0.92 -4.10
C PRO A 10 -5.83 1.64 -5.26
N VAL A 11 -5.24 2.76 -5.70
CA VAL A 11 -5.72 3.62 -6.79
C VAL A 11 -4.95 3.31 -8.08
N SER A 12 -5.65 2.95 -9.18
CA SER A 12 -5.42 3.36 -10.60
C SER A 12 -6.13 2.42 -11.60
N THR A 13 -6.90 2.89 -12.59
CA THR A 13 -6.40 3.52 -13.84
C THR A 13 -7.57 4.05 -14.71
N ALA A 14 -7.53 5.32 -15.20
CA ALA A 14 -7.73 5.70 -16.64
C ALA A 14 -7.77 7.22 -16.96
N ALA A 15 -6.63 7.72 -17.50
CA ALA A 15 -6.43 8.56 -18.71
C ALA A 15 -6.94 10.04 -18.90
N ASN A 16 -5.96 10.97 -18.75
CA ASN A 16 -5.53 12.10 -19.63
C ASN A 16 -6.47 13.35 -19.76
N TRP A 17 -6.07 14.62 -19.60
CA TRP A 17 -4.88 15.38 -20.05
C TRP A 17 -4.59 16.61 -19.15
N GLY A 18 -3.32 16.89 -18.83
CA GLY A 18 -2.83 18.28 -18.69
C GLY A 18 -2.51 18.88 -17.30
N ARG A 19 -1.70 18.21 -16.46
CA ARG A 19 -0.62 18.79 -15.63
C ARG A 19 -0.01 17.73 -14.70
N THR A 20 1.23 17.37 -14.98
CA THR A 20 2.19 16.61 -14.14
C THR A 20 1.61 15.61 -13.12
N PRO A 21 1.48 14.32 -13.50
CA PRO A 21 1.41 13.21 -12.56
C PRO A 21 2.71 12.39 -12.63
N VAL A 22 3.35 12.18 -11.47
CA VAL A 22 4.29 11.06 -11.29
C VAL A 22 3.43 9.89 -10.80
N VAL A 23 3.74 8.68 -11.26
CA VAL A 23 3.00 7.42 -11.10
C VAL A 23 1.64 7.37 -11.81
N THR A 24 1.66 7.00 -13.09
CA THR A 24 0.86 5.88 -13.66
C THR A 24 1.01 5.79 -15.19
N SER A 25 2.16 5.29 -15.61
CA SER A 25 2.36 4.46 -16.81
C SER A 25 3.85 4.22 -16.91
N GLU A 26 4.24 2.97 -17.14
CA GLU A 26 5.64 2.52 -17.28
C GLU A 26 6.40 2.15 -15.99
N VAL A 27 5.84 1.23 -15.19
CA VAL A 27 6.62 0.00 -14.91
C VAL A 27 6.32 -1.00 -16.03
N VAL A 28 6.77 -0.60 -17.21
CA VAL A 28 7.08 -1.51 -18.31
C VAL A 28 8.19 -2.40 -17.79
N CYS A 29 7.87 -3.62 -17.35
CA CYS A 29 8.53 -4.85 -17.80
C CYS A 29 8.03 -6.08 -17.02
N ARG A 30 6.79 -6.50 -17.29
CA ARG A 30 6.34 -7.87 -16.96
C ARG A 30 7.05 -8.94 -17.81
N LYS A 31 8.29 -8.76 -18.29
CA LYS A 31 8.94 -9.76 -19.17
C LYS A 31 10.45 -9.56 -19.33
N SER A 32 11.21 -10.20 -18.45
CA SER A 32 12.29 -11.07 -18.92
C SER A 32 12.61 -12.16 -17.91
N LEU A 33 12.16 -13.37 -18.26
CA LEU A 33 12.60 -14.69 -17.80
C LEU A 33 12.54 -14.99 -16.29
N HIS A 34 11.54 -15.76 -15.84
CA HIS A 34 11.72 -17.22 -15.76
C HIS A 34 13.11 -17.63 -15.30
N THR A 35 13.29 -17.86 -13.99
CA THR A 35 13.91 -19.12 -13.56
C THR A 35 13.46 -19.49 -12.15
N PHE A 36 12.58 -20.49 -12.12
CA PHE A 36 12.61 -21.59 -11.17
C PHE A 36 12.38 -21.29 -9.68
N ARG A 37 11.10 -21.36 -9.31
CA ARG A 37 10.67 -22.10 -8.12
C ARG A 37 11.23 -23.53 -8.18
N ALA A 38 12.07 -23.91 -7.24
CA ALA A 38 12.24 -25.30 -6.82
C ALA A 38 12.63 -25.34 -5.33
N GLU A 39 11.76 -25.99 -4.56
CA GLU A 39 11.94 -26.34 -3.16
C GLU A 39 13.12 -27.31 -2.98
N GLY A 40 13.84 -27.19 -1.87
CA GLY A 40 14.70 -28.25 -1.38
C GLY A 40 15.65 -27.84 -0.25
N GLY A 41 15.39 -28.31 0.97
CA GLY A 41 16.47 -28.72 1.88
C GLY A 41 16.64 -28.01 3.23
N ASN A 42 15.99 -28.58 4.25
CA ASN A 42 16.55 -28.96 5.55
C ASN A 42 17.08 -27.89 6.55
N ARG A 43 16.33 -27.78 7.67
CA ARG A 43 16.75 -27.86 9.10
C ARG A 43 18.16 -27.36 9.45
N LEU A 44 18.25 -26.45 10.43
CA LEU A 44 18.86 -26.69 11.75
C LEU A 44 18.71 -25.49 12.70
N SER A 45 18.42 -25.85 13.95
CA SER A 45 18.22 -25.04 15.14
C SER A 45 19.50 -24.42 15.69
N ALA A 46 19.44 -23.19 16.22
CA ALA A 46 20.26 -22.74 17.35
C ALA A 46 19.67 -21.49 18.05
N LYS A 47 19.44 -21.60 19.37
CA LYS A 47 19.47 -20.52 20.38
C LYS A 47 20.72 -20.78 21.26
N PRO A 48 21.40 -19.78 21.88
CA PRO A 48 20.90 -18.93 22.98
C PRO A 48 21.32 -17.45 22.82
N GLY A 49 20.79 -16.41 23.49
CA GLY A 49 20.56 -16.17 24.92
C GLY A 49 21.62 -15.20 25.46
N GLY A 50 21.25 -13.96 25.80
CA GLY A 50 22.16 -12.95 26.40
C GLY A 50 21.59 -11.53 26.39
N THR A 51 21.81 -10.79 27.48
CA THR A 51 21.04 -9.65 28.01
C THR A 51 21.48 -8.23 27.59
N ALA A 52 20.53 -7.29 27.71
CA ALA A 52 20.65 -5.85 28.03
C ALA A 52 20.94 -4.83 26.90
N ALA A 53 19.88 -4.03 26.63
CA ALA A 53 19.83 -2.62 26.23
C ALA A 53 20.84 -2.08 25.20
N ALA A 54 20.39 -1.97 23.95
CA ALA A 54 20.82 -0.96 22.99
C ALA A 54 19.70 -0.78 21.96
N ALA A 55 19.58 0.43 21.40
CA ALA A 55 18.59 0.81 20.39
C ALA A 55 18.34 -0.32 19.38
N ALA A 56 17.07 -0.65 19.15
CA ALA A 56 16.67 -1.73 18.27
C ALA A 56 17.25 -1.50 16.87
N ALA A 57 18.43 -2.06 16.62
CA ALA A 57 18.92 -2.34 15.29
C ALA A 57 17.91 -3.32 14.71
N ILE A 58 16.96 -2.79 13.94
CA ILE A 58 16.10 -3.59 13.10
C ILE A 58 17.05 -4.22 12.10
N MET A 59 17.48 -5.45 12.39
CA MET A 59 18.12 -6.30 11.38
C MET A 59 17.12 -6.39 10.23
N CYS A 60 17.47 -5.77 9.11
CA CYS A 60 16.72 -5.91 7.89
C CYS A 60 16.93 -7.35 7.42
N ASP A 61 15.89 -8.17 7.51
CA ASP A 61 15.94 -9.58 7.10
C ASP A 61 15.73 -9.72 5.58
N PHE A 62 16.18 -8.74 4.80
CA PHE A 62 16.06 -8.74 3.35
C PHE A 62 17.32 -9.32 2.73
N THR A 63 17.16 -10.09 1.65
CA THR A 63 18.31 -10.56 0.87
C THR A 63 18.95 -9.39 0.13
N GLU A 64 20.18 -9.59 -0.35
CA GLU A 64 20.87 -8.58 -1.18
C GLU A 64 20.06 -8.26 -2.45
N ASP A 65 19.45 -9.27 -3.07
CA ASP A 65 18.59 -9.11 -4.24
C ASP A 65 17.34 -8.26 -3.92
N GLN A 66 16.65 -8.55 -2.82
CA GLN A 66 15.48 -7.75 -2.39
C GLN A 66 15.88 -6.31 -2.07
N THR A 67 17.02 -6.13 -1.42
CA THR A 67 17.54 -4.80 -1.09
C THR A 67 17.89 -4.02 -2.36
N ALA A 68 18.41 -4.70 -3.40
CA ALA A 68 18.67 -4.09 -4.69
C ALA A 68 17.36 -3.65 -5.38
N GLU A 69 16.33 -4.51 -5.41
CA GLU A 69 15.00 -4.15 -5.94
C GLU A 69 14.40 -2.94 -5.21
N PHE A 70 14.50 -2.90 -3.87
CA PHE A 70 14.02 -1.75 -3.09
C PHE A 70 14.78 -0.47 -3.40
N LYS A 71 16.09 -0.58 -3.65
CA LYS A 71 16.93 0.56 -4.01
C LYS A 71 16.59 1.10 -5.38
N GLU A 72 16.35 0.22 -6.35
CA GLU A 72 15.92 0.61 -7.70
C GLU A 72 14.57 1.33 -7.65
N ALA A 73 13.59 0.76 -6.93
CA ALA A 73 12.30 1.41 -6.73
C ALA A 73 12.45 2.77 -6.03
N PHE A 74 13.27 2.87 -4.98
CA PHE A 74 13.52 4.12 -4.27
C PHE A 74 14.11 5.22 -5.17
N GLN A 75 15.02 4.84 -6.08
CA GLN A 75 15.62 5.76 -7.04
C GLN A 75 14.61 6.32 -8.06
N LEU A 76 13.52 5.60 -8.38
CA LEU A 76 12.46 6.12 -9.25
C LEU A 76 11.71 7.31 -8.62
N PHE A 77 11.72 7.43 -7.28
CA PHE A 77 11.05 8.50 -6.56
C PHE A 77 11.99 9.64 -6.15
N ASP A 78 13.30 9.41 -6.19
CA ASP A 78 14.32 10.43 -5.96
C ASP A 78 14.41 11.40 -7.15
N ARG A 79 13.74 12.54 -7.00
CA ARG A 79 13.70 13.59 -8.02
C ARG A 79 15.01 14.40 -8.09
N THR A 80 15.82 14.36 -7.03
CA THR A 80 17.01 15.18 -6.85
C THR A 80 18.30 14.44 -7.15
N GLY A 81 18.28 13.12 -7.18
CA GLY A 81 19.42 12.24 -7.41
C GLY A 81 20.42 12.23 -6.25
N ASP A 82 20.02 12.70 -5.07
CA ASP A 82 20.86 12.76 -3.87
C ASP A 82 20.70 11.53 -2.95
N GLY A 83 19.97 10.52 -3.40
CA GLY A 83 19.71 9.27 -2.70
C GLY A 83 18.68 9.42 -1.59
N LYS A 84 17.75 10.37 -1.72
CA LYS A 84 16.74 10.68 -0.71
C LYS A 84 15.37 10.93 -1.31
N ILE A 85 14.33 10.67 -0.52
CA ILE A 85 12.93 10.99 -0.85
C ILE A 85 12.32 11.86 0.24
N LEU A 86 11.25 12.55 -0.05
CA LEU A 86 10.47 13.27 0.97
C LEU A 86 9.70 12.28 1.85
N TYR A 87 9.42 12.70 3.09
CA TYR A 87 8.57 11.93 4.00
C TYR A 87 7.18 11.67 3.39
N SER A 88 6.62 12.62 2.65
CA SER A 88 5.36 12.46 1.92
C SER A 88 5.37 11.35 0.87
N GLN A 89 6.54 11.02 0.31
CA GLN A 89 6.67 9.97 -0.71
C GLN A 89 6.88 8.58 -0.11
N CYS A 90 7.12 8.47 1.21
CA CYS A 90 7.45 7.21 1.86
C CYS A 90 6.34 6.15 1.67
N GLY A 91 5.07 6.55 1.80
CA GLY A 91 3.94 5.66 1.59
C GLY A 91 3.82 5.17 0.15
N ASP A 92 4.09 6.03 -0.83
CA ASP A 92 4.02 5.68 -2.26
C ASP A 92 5.11 4.68 -2.65
N VAL A 93 6.32 4.84 -2.11
CA VAL A 93 7.41 3.87 -2.32
C VAL A 93 7.08 2.52 -1.69
N MET A 94 6.48 2.50 -0.49
CA MET A 94 6.04 1.25 0.13
C MET A 94 4.98 0.53 -0.71
N ARG A 95 4.02 1.28 -1.27
CA ARG A 95 2.98 0.77 -2.17
C ARG A 95 3.53 0.28 -3.50
N ALA A 96 4.50 0.99 -4.08
CA ALA A 96 5.20 0.55 -5.29
C ALA A 96 5.98 -0.76 -5.09
N LEU A 97 6.37 -1.07 -3.86
CA LEU A 97 7.05 -2.31 -3.47
C LEU A 97 6.09 -3.42 -3.02
N GLY A 98 4.79 -3.25 -3.28
CA GLY A 98 3.75 -4.26 -3.03
C GLY A 98 3.31 -4.38 -1.57
N GLN A 99 3.61 -3.38 -0.74
CA GLN A 99 3.06 -3.29 0.61
C GLN A 99 1.82 -2.39 0.63
N ASN A 100 0.84 -2.69 1.47
CA ASN A 100 -0.38 -1.88 1.61
C ASN A 100 -0.48 -1.25 3.01
N PRO A 101 0.46 -0.37 3.42
CA PRO A 101 0.37 0.30 4.71
C PRO A 101 -0.75 1.34 4.72
N THR A 102 -1.39 1.46 5.87
CA THR A 102 -2.28 2.57 6.20
C THR A 102 -1.51 3.86 6.37
N ASN A 103 -2.14 5.01 6.14
CA ASN A 103 -1.52 6.31 6.36
C ASN A 103 -1.11 6.48 7.83
N ALA A 104 -1.90 5.94 8.77
CA ALA A 104 -1.54 5.89 10.18
C ALA A 104 -0.25 5.08 10.45
N GLU A 105 -0.06 3.94 9.78
CA GLU A 105 1.17 3.15 9.90
C GLU A 105 2.38 3.87 9.31
N VAL A 106 2.23 4.49 8.13
CA VAL A 106 3.29 5.30 7.51
C VAL A 106 3.71 6.43 8.46
N MET A 107 2.74 7.15 9.03
CA MET A 107 3.03 8.20 10.01
C MET A 107 3.74 7.65 11.24
N LYS A 108 3.33 6.47 11.73
CA LYS A 108 3.95 5.82 12.89
C LYS A 108 5.40 5.41 12.63
N VAL A 109 5.71 4.80 11.49
CA VAL A 109 7.09 4.39 11.16
C VAL A 109 7.99 5.59 10.87
N LEU A 110 7.42 6.71 10.41
CA LEU A 110 8.12 7.99 10.29
C LEU A 110 8.30 8.73 11.62
N GLY A 111 7.76 8.22 12.72
CA GLY A 111 7.88 8.81 14.05
C GLY A 111 6.87 9.92 14.35
N ASN A 112 5.69 9.89 13.73
CA ASN A 112 4.62 10.88 13.83
C ASN A 112 5.10 12.31 13.54
N PRO A 113 5.64 12.55 12.33
CA PRO A 113 6.07 13.88 11.91
C PRO A 113 4.89 14.86 11.88
N LYS A 114 5.19 16.16 12.02
CA LYS A 114 4.18 17.20 11.83
C LYS A 114 3.89 17.40 10.33
N SER A 115 2.76 18.02 10.01
CA SER A 115 2.33 18.23 8.62
C SER A 115 3.33 19.05 7.79
N ASP A 116 4.00 20.03 8.40
CA ASP A 116 5.05 20.83 7.77
C ASP A 116 6.33 20.03 7.48
N GLU A 117 6.57 18.97 8.26
CA GLU A 117 7.74 18.10 8.09
C GLU A 117 7.58 17.14 6.92
N MET A 118 6.36 16.78 6.54
CA MET A 118 6.10 15.81 5.46
C MET A 118 6.67 16.26 4.11
N ASN A 119 6.67 17.56 3.83
CA ASN A 119 7.12 18.13 2.56
C ASN A 119 8.50 18.81 2.65
N THR A 120 9.16 18.73 3.81
CA THR A 120 10.46 19.39 4.04
C THR A 120 11.53 18.41 4.48
N LYS A 121 11.18 17.41 5.30
CA LYS A 121 12.12 16.37 5.71
C LYS A 121 12.30 15.34 4.60
N THR A 122 13.56 14.95 4.45
CA THR A 122 13.98 13.89 3.54
C THR A 122 14.42 12.67 4.31
N LEU A 123 14.29 11.52 3.67
CA LEU A 123 14.57 10.20 4.20
C LEU A 123 15.57 9.52 3.27
N SER A 124 16.65 8.96 3.83
CA SER A 124 17.62 8.19 3.06
C SER A 124 17.21 6.72 2.95
N PHE A 125 17.75 6.01 1.96
CA PHE A 125 17.48 4.58 1.78
C PHE A 125 17.79 3.73 3.03
N GLU A 126 18.89 4.02 3.73
CA GLU A 126 19.28 3.36 4.99
C GLU A 126 18.24 3.53 6.10
N GLN A 127 17.52 4.67 6.10
CA GLN A 127 16.43 4.94 7.04
C GLN A 127 15.11 4.28 6.60
N PHE A 128 14.94 4.07 5.29
CA PHE A 128 13.74 3.45 4.70
C PHE A 128 13.64 1.96 5.02
N LEU A 129 14.75 1.22 4.85
CA LEU A 129 14.79 -0.24 5.02
C LEU A 129 14.17 -0.75 6.34
N PRO A 130 14.50 -0.20 7.53
CA PRO A 130 13.90 -0.67 8.78
C PRO A 130 12.40 -0.34 8.88
N MET A 131 11.94 0.74 8.23
CA MET A 131 10.51 1.07 8.14
C MET A 131 9.79 0.06 7.25
N MET A 132 10.35 -0.25 6.08
CA MET A 132 9.85 -1.28 5.17
C MET A 132 9.76 -2.64 5.86
N GLN A 133 10.80 -3.05 6.62
CA GLN A 133 10.79 -4.30 7.38
C GLN A 133 9.66 -4.36 8.41
N THR A 134 9.32 -3.23 9.03
CA THR A 134 8.24 -3.13 10.01
C THR A 134 6.87 -3.32 9.35
N ILE A 135 6.65 -2.68 8.20
CA ILE A 135 5.41 -2.80 7.42
C ILE A 135 5.27 -4.21 6.84
N ALA A 136 6.33 -4.77 6.25
CA ALA A 136 6.31 -6.11 5.66
C ALA A 136 6.06 -7.23 6.69
N LYS A 137 6.38 -6.99 7.96
CA LYS A 137 6.07 -7.92 9.06
C LYS A 137 4.62 -7.80 9.54
N ASN A 138 3.90 -6.74 9.18
CA ASN A 138 2.51 -6.63 9.54
C ASN A 138 1.66 -7.55 8.65
N LYS A 139 1.04 -8.55 9.28
CA LYS A 139 0.17 -9.53 8.62
C LYS A 139 -1.32 -9.23 8.78
N ASP A 140 -1.66 -8.15 9.48
CA ASP A 140 -3.04 -7.77 9.77
C ASP A 140 -3.68 -6.98 8.61
N GLN A 141 -3.43 -7.42 7.39
CA GLN A 141 -4.12 -6.92 6.19
C GLN A 141 -5.37 -7.79 6.06
N GLY A 142 -6.54 -7.19 6.26
CA GLY A 142 -7.83 -7.89 6.29
C GLY A 142 -8.02 -8.86 5.12
N CYS A 143 -8.83 -9.89 5.31
CA CYS A 143 -9.09 -10.86 4.25
C CYS A 143 -10.24 -10.40 3.33
N PHE A 144 -10.37 -11.04 2.17
CA PHE A 144 -11.44 -10.75 1.21
C PHE A 144 -12.84 -10.68 1.85
N GLU A 145 -13.15 -11.62 2.74
CA GLU A 145 -14.43 -11.68 3.47
C GLU A 145 -14.65 -10.41 4.32
N ASP A 146 -13.61 -9.88 4.98
CA ASP A 146 -13.72 -8.70 5.85
C ASP A 146 -14.15 -7.47 5.05
N TYR A 147 -13.60 -7.29 3.84
CA TYR A 147 -13.97 -6.18 2.96
C TYR A 147 -15.38 -6.33 2.39
N VAL A 148 -15.77 -7.55 2.02
CA VAL A 148 -17.11 -7.85 1.51
C VAL A 148 -18.17 -7.60 2.59
N GLU A 149 -17.95 -8.08 3.82
CA GLU A 149 -18.87 -7.83 4.94
C GLU A 149 -18.96 -6.33 5.29
N GLY A 150 -17.84 -5.60 5.20
CA GLY A 150 -17.82 -4.15 5.42
C GLY A 150 -18.69 -3.38 4.42
N LEU A 151 -18.66 -3.78 3.14
CA LEU A 151 -19.46 -3.16 2.09
C LEU A 151 -20.91 -3.63 2.06
N ARG A 152 -21.19 -4.87 2.50
CA ARG A 152 -22.55 -5.42 2.60
C ARG A 152 -23.45 -4.59 3.52
N VAL A 153 -22.91 -3.87 4.50
CA VAL A 153 -23.68 -2.95 5.37
C VAL A 153 -24.43 -1.88 4.57
N PHE A 154 -23.93 -1.55 3.37
CA PHE A 154 -24.54 -0.56 2.48
C PHE A 154 -25.48 -1.19 1.42
N ASP A 155 -25.46 -2.52 1.27
CA ASP A 155 -26.36 -3.26 0.38
C ASP A 155 -27.73 -3.45 1.05
N LYS A 156 -28.62 -2.48 0.86
CA LYS A 156 -29.97 -2.49 1.44
C LYS A 156 -30.86 -3.58 0.86
N GLU A 157 -30.60 -4.00 -0.37
CA GLU A 157 -31.43 -4.96 -1.11
C GLU A 157 -30.91 -6.40 -0.97
N GLY A 158 -29.68 -6.59 -0.50
CA GLY A 158 -29.02 -7.88 -0.36
C GLY A 158 -28.73 -8.54 -1.71
N ASN A 159 -28.57 -7.75 -2.77
CA ASN A 159 -28.45 -8.25 -4.14
C ASN A 159 -26.99 -8.34 -4.63
N GLY A 160 -26.00 -7.99 -3.78
CA GLY A 160 -24.59 -7.99 -4.14
C GLY A 160 -24.12 -6.70 -4.82
N THR A 161 -24.94 -5.64 -4.81
CA THR A 161 -24.60 -4.33 -5.38
C THR A 161 -24.89 -3.19 -4.41
N VAL A 162 -24.13 -2.11 -4.53
CA VAL A 162 -24.34 -0.86 -3.77
C VAL A 162 -24.38 0.29 -4.76
N MET A 163 -25.16 1.35 -4.49
CA MET A 163 -25.15 2.54 -5.34
C MET A 163 -23.74 3.15 -5.36
N GLY A 164 -23.23 3.48 -6.54
CA GLY A 164 -21.89 4.05 -6.67
C GLY A 164 -21.75 5.37 -5.90
N ALA A 165 -22.81 6.18 -5.85
CA ALA A 165 -22.86 7.36 -5.00
C ALA A 165 -22.67 7.07 -3.49
N GLU A 166 -23.16 5.94 -2.99
CA GLU A 166 -22.97 5.53 -1.59
C GLU A 166 -21.53 5.09 -1.33
N ILE A 167 -20.95 4.29 -2.23
CA ILE A 167 -19.53 3.90 -2.16
C ILE A 167 -18.63 5.14 -2.16
N ARG A 168 -18.87 6.09 -3.08
CA ARG A 168 -18.11 7.35 -3.15
C ARG A 168 -18.19 8.12 -1.84
N HIS A 169 -19.40 8.28 -1.29
CA HIS A 169 -19.60 8.99 -0.04
C HIS A 169 -18.89 8.33 1.15
N VAL A 170 -18.93 6.99 1.21
CA VAL A 170 -18.27 6.21 2.27
C VAL A 170 -16.76 6.43 2.24
N LEU A 171 -16.13 6.33 1.06
CA LEU A 171 -14.67 6.41 0.91
C LEU A 171 -14.09 7.82 1.18
N VAL A 172 -14.87 8.89 0.95
CA VAL A 172 -14.44 10.26 1.27
C VAL A 172 -14.75 10.68 2.73
N THR A 173 -15.64 9.94 3.42
CA THR A 173 -16.16 10.36 4.74
C THR A 173 -15.67 9.50 5.89
N LEU A 174 -15.56 8.19 5.70
CA LEU A 174 -15.29 7.21 6.76
C LEU A 174 -13.85 6.70 6.70
N GLY A 175 -13.27 6.41 7.86
CA GLY A 175 -11.92 5.84 7.97
C GLY A 175 -10.81 6.80 7.53
N GLU A 176 -9.83 6.26 6.80
CA GLU A 176 -8.80 7.05 6.13
C GLU A 176 -9.37 7.61 4.83
N LYS A 177 -9.73 8.89 4.86
CA LYS A 177 -10.41 9.57 3.75
C LYS A 177 -9.54 9.61 2.51
N MET A 178 -10.14 9.26 1.39
CA MET A 178 -9.58 9.44 0.06
C MET A 178 -10.05 10.78 -0.53
N THR A 179 -9.26 11.32 -1.46
CA THR A 179 -9.68 12.47 -2.26
C THR A 179 -10.75 12.07 -3.28
N GLU A 180 -11.56 13.02 -3.73
CA GLU A 180 -12.62 12.73 -4.72
C GLU A 180 -12.03 12.16 -6.01
N GLU A 181 -10.85 12.65 -6.42
CA GLU A 181 -10.12 12.18 -7.59
C GLU A 181 -9.66 10.72 -7.44
N GLU A 182 -9.15 10.33 -6.28
CA GLU A 182 -8.74 8.96 -5.99
C GLU A 182 -9.92 7.99 -6.00
N VAL A 183 -11.05 8.42 -5.43
CA VAL A 183 -12.29 7.64 -5.41
C VAL A 183 -12.85 7.49 -6.83
N GLU A 184 -12.82 8.54 -7.65
CA GLU A 184 -13.26 8.45 -9.04
C GLU A 184 -12.43 7.44 -9.82
N MET A 185 -11.09 7.46 -9.67
CA MET A 185 -10.22 6.49 -10.34
C MET A 185 -10.46 5.04 -9.91
N LEU A 186 -10.91 4.82 -8.68
CA LEU A 186 -11.23 3.50 -8.15
C LEU A 186 -12.58 2.98 -8.65
N VAL A 187 -13.58 3.86 -8.74
CA VAL A 187 -14.96 3.49 -9.07
C VAL A 187 -15.22 3.53 -10.59
N ALA A 188 -14.45 4.34 -11.34
CA ALA A 188 -14.62 4.49 -12.78
C ALA A 188 -14.52 3.14 -13.51
N GLY A 189 -15.56 2.83 -14.29
CA GLY A 189 -15.63 1.59 -15.07
C GLY A 189 -16.25 0.39 -14.34
N HIS A 190 -16.60 0.52 -13.04
CA HIS A 190 -17.26 -0.52 -12.26
C HIS A 190 -18.77 -0.28 -12.04
N GLU A 191 -19.28 0.88 -12.45
CA GLU A 191 -20.71 1.19 -12.41
C GLU A 191 -21.44 0.54 -13.60
N ASP A 192 -22.58 -0.07 -13.30
CA ASP A 192 -23.50 -0.59 -14.31
C ASP A 192 -24.39 0.52 -14.92
N SER A 193 -25.31 0.14 -15.79
CA SER A 193 -26.25 1.08 -16.44
C SER A 193 -27.16 1.83 -15.46
N ASN A 194 -27.26 1.35 -14.22
CA ASN A 194 -28.11 1.89 -13.18
C ASN A 194 -27.30 2.71 -12.14
N GLY A 195 -25.97 2.81 -12.32
CA GLY A 195 -25.07 3.45 -11.37
C GLY A 195 -24.82 2.62 -10.11
N CYS A 196 -25.02 1.30 -10.18
CA CYS A 196 -24.74 0.36 -9.11
C CYS A 196 -23.39 -0.31 -9.34
N ILE A 197 -22.70 -0.66 -8.25
CA ILE A 197 -21.38 -1.31 -8.26
C ILE A 197 -21.50 -2.67 -7.58
N ASN A 198 -20.97 -3.71 -8.23
CA ASN A 198 -20.76 -5.00 -7.59
C ASN A 198 -19.57 -4.90 -6.64
N TYR A 199 -19.83 -4.87 -5.34
CA TYR A 199 -18.78 -4.67 -4.33
C TYR A 199 -17.84 -5.86 -4.20
N GLU A 200 -18.29 -7.09 -4.48
CA GLU A 200 -17.39 -8.23 -4.47
C GLU A 200 -16.38 -8.18 -5.62
N GLU A 201 -16.81 -7.77 -6.82
CA GLU A 201 -15.93 -7.56 -7.96
C GLU A 201 -14.94 -6.42 -7.69
N LEU A 202 -15.42 -5.31 -7.13
CA LEU A 202 -14.58 -4.19 -6.71
C LEU A 202 -13.50 -4.65 -5.72
N VAL A 203 -13.86 -5.42 -4.69
CA VAL A 203 -12.90 -5.94 -3.70
C VAL A 203 -11.91 -6.92 -4.34
N ARG A 204 -12.36 -7.80 -5.24
CA ARG A 204 -11.44 -8.71 -5.97
C ARG A 204 -10.44 -7.92 -6.82
N MET A 205 -10.90 -6.89 -7.51
CA MET A 205 -10.04 -6.01 -8.30
C MET A 205 -8.98 -5.37 -7.40
N VAL A 206 -9.41 -4.76 -6.29
CA VAL A 206 -8.54 -4.09 -5.31
C VAL A 206 -7.49 -5.02 -4.72
N LEU A 207 -7.86 -6.26 -4.33
CA LEU A 207 -6.92 -7.20 -3.72
C LEU A 207 -6.02 -7.92 -4.73
N SER A 208 -6.29 -7.79 -6.04
CA SER A 208 -5.53 -8.46 -7.11
C SER A 208 -4.50 -7.57 -7.80
N GLY A 209 -4.52 -6.26 -7.52
CA GLY A 209 -3.58 -5.27 -8.05
C GLY A 209 -2.28 -5.22 -7.27
#